data_AF-A0A2E4DC55-F1
#
_entry.id   AF-A0A2E4DC55-F1
#
_cell.length_a   1.000
_cell.length_b   1.000
_cell.length_c   1.000
_cell.angle_alpha   90.00
_cell.angle_beta   90.00
_cell.angle_gamma   90.00
#
_symmetry.space_group_name_H-M   'P 1'
#
loop_
_entity.id
_entity.type
_entity.pdbx_description
1 polymer ?
#
loop_
_entity_poly.entity_id
_entity_poly.type
_entity_poly.pdbx_seq_one_letter_code
_entity_poly.pdbx_strand_id
1 'polypeptide(L)'
;MEAFYPILIDIGVLALILLLYYLIQRYRIIRNDKFEIRDIIEELAEQIHQFSEDNPEHPHRKKLETYADHIRELFETSRFEELAREMKTPPAELPSEMRYDSDHLYEKIMFHAKK
;
A
#
# COMPACT_ATOMS: atom_id res chain seq x y z
N MET A 1 3.67 -32.67 -43.23
CA MET A 1 3.61 -32.58 -41.76
C MET A 1 4.82 -31.87 -41.14
N GLU A 2 5.95 -31.73 -41.86
CA GLU A 2 7.19 -31.14 -41.31
C GLU A 2 7.11 -29.64 -41.00
N ALA A 3 6.22 -28.88 -41.64
CA ALA A 3 6.03 -27.45 -41.37
C ALA A 3 5.13 -27.15 -40.16
N PHE A 4 4.43 -28.14 -39.59
CA PHE A 4 3.45 -27.91 -38.51
C PHE A 4 4.12 -27.74 -37.14
N TYR A 5 5.15 -28.54 -36.86
CA TYR A 5 5.93 -28.47 -35.62
C TYR A 5 6.67 -27.14 -35.42
N PRO A 6 7.37 -26.55 -36.41
CA PRO A 6 8.02 -25.26 -36.22
C PRO A 6 7.02 -24.12 -35.94
N ILE A 7 5.84 -24.14 -36.58
CA ILE A 7 4.77 -23.17 -36.30
C ILE A 7 4.27 -23.32 -34.86
N LEU A 8 4.12 -24.55 -34.37
CA LEU A 8 3.69 -24.80 -32.98
C LEU A 8 4.73 -24.34 -31.96
N ILE A 9 6.02 -24.52 -32.28
CA ILE A 9 7.14 -24.04 -31.46
C ILE A 9 7.14 -22.51 -31.40
N ASP A 10 6.97 -21.83 -32.53
CA ASP A 10 6.92 -20.37 -32.59
C ASP A 10 5.76 -19.79 -31.75
N ILE A 11 4.57 -20.42 -31.82
CA ILE A 11 3.43 -20.05 -30.98
C ILE A 11 3.73 -20.29 -29.50
N GLY A 12 4.38 -21.42 -29.17
CA GLY A 12 4.78 -21.73 -27.80
C GLY A 12 5.78 -20.72 -27.23
N VAL A 13 6.76 -20.30 -28.04
CA VAL A 13 7.75 -19.28 -27.66
C VAL A 13 7.07 -17.92 -27.48
N LEU A 14 6.15 -17.53 -28.37
CA LEU A 14 5.37 -16.30 -28.23
C LEU A 14 4.53 -16.29 -26.95
N ALA A 15 3.86 -17.39 -26.64
CA ALA A 15 3.09 -17.53 -25.40
C ALA A 15 3.99 -17.42 -24.16
N LEU A 16 5.20 -18.00 -24.19
CA LEU A 16 6.18 -17.88 -23.12
C LEU A 16 6.67 -16.43 -22.92
N ILE A 17 6.95 -15.71 -24.02
CA ILE A 17 7.37 -14.31 -23.97
C ILE A 17 6.25 -13.43 -23.39
N LEU A 18 5.00 -13.66 -23.79
CA LEU A 18 3.84 -12.96 -23.24
C LEU A 18 3.68 -13.23 -21.73
N LEU A 19 3.87 -14.48 -21.30
CA LEU A 19 3.84 -14.83 -19.88
C LEU A 19 4.95 -14.12 -19.10
N LEU A 20 6.18 -14.13 -19.60
CA LEU A 20 7.32 -13.44 -18.98
C LEU A 20 7.08 -11.93 -18.90
N TYR A 21 6.58 -11.34 -19.98
CA TYR A 21 6.21 -9.93 -20.02
C TYR A 21 5.16 -9.59 -18.96
N TYR A 22 4.12 -10.41 -18.84
CA TYR A 22 3.10 -10.27 -17.82
C TYR A 22 3.66 -10.38 -16.39
N LEU A 23 4.57 -11.33 -16.14
CA LEU A 23 5.23 -11.47 -14.83
C LEU A 23 6.08 -10.25 -14.48
N ILE A 24 6.85 -9.73 -15.44
CA ILE A 24 7.68 -8.53 -15.25
C ILE A 24 6.82 -7.30 -14.99
N GLN A 25 5.75 -7.11 -15.77
CA GLN A 25 4.80 -6.01 -15.56
C GLN A 25 4.15 -6.10 -14.18
N ARG A 26 3.64 -7.28 -13.81
CA ARG A 26 3.03 -7.52 -12.50
C ARG A 26 4.00 -7.19 -11.36
N TYR A 27 5.27 -7.58 -11.50
CA TYR A 27 6.30 -7.25 -10.51
C TYR A 27 6.54 -5.73 -10.41
N ARG A 28 6.64 -5.03 -11.55
CA ARG A 28 6.80 -3.57 -11.59
C ARG A 28 5.63 -2.84 -10.93
N ILE A 29 4.39 -3.24 -11.23
CA ILE A 29 3.17 -2.66 -10.66
C ILE A 29 3.18 -2.82 -9.15
N ILE A 30 3.37 -4.05 -8.65
CA ILE A 30 3.42 -4.32 -7.20
C ILE A 30 4.51 -3.49 -6.50
N ARG A 31 5.65 -3.28 -7.15
CA ARG A 31 6.73 -2.48 -6.58
C ARG A 31 6.35 -1.00 -6.51
N ASN A 32 5.76 -0.45 -7.57
CA ASN A 32 5.29 0.94 -7.60
C ASN A 32 4.19 1.19 -6.55
N ASP A 33 3.21 0.29 -6.46
CA ASP A 33 2.12 0.41 -5.49
C ASP A 33 2.65 0.42 -4.04
N LYS A 34 3.68 -0.38 -3.73
CA LYS A 34 4.34 -0.35 -2.42
C LYS A 34 5.03 0.98 -2.12
N PHE A 35 5.65 1.62 -3.11
CA PHE A 35 6.23 2.95 -2.93
C PHE A 35 5.14 4.00 -2.72
N GLU A 36 4.06 3.93 -3.48
CA GLU A 36 2.94 4.86 -3.31
C GLU A 36 2.27 4.71 -1.93
N ILE A 37 2.05 3.49 -1.45
CA ILE A 37 1.52 3.23 -0.10
C ILE A 37 2.47 3.79 0.97
N ARG A 38 3.80 3.63 0.76
CA ARG A 38 4.79 4.20 1.67
C ARG A 38 4.67 5.71 1.75
N ASP A 39 4.65 6.38 0.60
CA ASP A 39 4.62 7.85 0.54
C ASP A 39 3.37 8.39 1.24
N ILE A 40 2.20 7.76 1.02
CA ILE A 40 0.95 8.19 1.66
C ILE A 40 0.97 7.93 3.18
N ILE A 41 1.56 6.82 3.65
CA ILE A 41 1.70 6.56 5.10
C ILE A 41 2.68 7.54 5.75
N GLU A 42 3.78 7.85 5.09
CA GLU A 42 4.75 8.85 5.56
C GLU A 42 4.10 10.23 5.65
N GLU A 43 3.34 10.63 4.62
CA GLU A 43 2.57 11.87 4.58
C GLU A 43 1.51 11.93 5.70
N LEU A 44 0.70 10.87 5.86
CA LEU A 44 -0.31 10.80 6.91
C LEU A 44 0.32 10.90 8.31
N ALA A 45 1.41 10.18 8.56
CA ALA A 45 2.12 10.25 9.83
C ALA A 45 2.71 11.65 10.07
N GLU A 46 3.27 12.30 9.04
CA GLU A 46 3.79 13.66 9.13
C GLU A 46 2.69 14.69 9.41
N GLN A 47 1.54 14.59 8.74
CA GLN A 47 0.36 15.42 9.01
C GLN A 47 -0.12 15.28 10.46
N ILE A 48 -0.12 14.05 11.00
CA ILE A 48 -0.50 13.80 12.39
C ILE A 48 0.50 14.41 13.38
N HIS A 49 1.81 14.32 13.09
CA HIS A 49 2.84 14.96 13.90
C HIS A 49 2.70 16.49 13.85
N GLN A 50 2.52 17.06 12.66
CA GLN A 50 2.34 18.50 12.50
C GLN A 50 1.10 19.01 13.25
N PHE A 51 -0.02 18.30 13.14
CA PHE A 51 -1.23 18.62 13.93
C PHE A 51 -0.98 18.59 15.44
N SER A 52 -0.17 17.64 15.90
CA SER A 52 0.20 17.50 17.32
C SER A 52 1.13 18.61 17.81
N GLU A 53 2.01 19.11 16.94
CA GLU A 53 2.85 20.27 17.22
C GLU A 53 2.05 21.58 17.23
N ASP A 54 1.14 21.74 16.27
CA ASP A 54 0.27 22.92 16.14
C ASP A 54 -0.78 23.00 17.26
N ASN A 55 -1.15 21.85 17.86
CA ASN A 55 -2.17 21.76 18.91
C ASN A 55 -1.63 21.07 20.19
N PRO A 56 -0.69 21.71 20.91
CA PRO A 56 -0.03 21.08 22.05
C PRO A 56 -0.96 20.77 23.22
N GLU A 57 -2.09 21.48 23.34
CA GLU A 57 -3.10 21.27 24.38
C GLU A 57 -4.15 20.21 24.01
N HIS A 58 -4.06 19.58 22.83
CA HIS A 58 -5.05 18.60 22.40
C HIS A 58 -5.06 17.40 23.36
N PRO A 59 -6.22 17.04 23.94
CA PRO A 59 -6.31 16.02 25.01
C PRO A 59 -5.89 14.61 24.54
N HIS A 60 -5.80 14.40 23.22
CA HIS A 60 -5.43 13.13 22.62
C HIS A 60 -4.15 13.18 21.80
N ARG A 61 -3.36 14.26 21.91
CA ARG A 61 -2.09 14.44 21.19
C ARG A 61 -1.19 13.20 21.24
N LYS A 62 -0.89 12.71 22.45
CA LYS A 62 -0.02 11.54 22.64
C LYS A 62 -0.55 10.27 21.96
N LYS A 63 -1.88 10.11 21.91
CA LYS A 63 -2.50 8.97 21.21
C LYS A 63 -2.33 9.09 19.70
N LEU A 64 -2.47 10.29 19.15
CA LEU A 64 -2.28 10.57 17.73
C LEU A 64 -0.81 10.37 17.32
N GLU A 65 0.14 10.87 18.10
CA GLU A 65 1.57 10.62 17.88
C GLU A 65 1.88 9.11 17.92
N THR A 66 1.36 8.39 18.92
CA THR A 66 1.55 6.93 19.01
C THR A 66 0.93 6.20 17.82
N TYR A 67 -0.22 6.66 17.32
CA TYR A 67 -0.84 6.10 16.13
C TYR A 67 0.02 6.32 14.88
N ALA A 68 0.58 7.53 14.70
CA ALA A 68 1.48 7.85 13.59
C ALA A 68 2.74 6.96 13.57
N ASP A 69 3.33 6.73 14.74
CA ASP A 69 4.48 5.83 14.88
C ASP A 69 4.08 4.37 14.62
N HIS A 70 2.91 3.96 15.09
CA HIS A 70 2.42 2.59 14.93
C HIS A 70 2.15 2.24 13.46
N ILE A 71 1.51 3.13 12.69
CA ILE A 71 1.23 2.88 11.26
C ILE A 71 2.53 2.79 10.44
N ARG A 72 3.57 3.56 10.81
CA ARG A 72 4.91 3.45 10.22
C ARG A 72 5.54 2.10 10.53
N GLU A 73 5.51 1.68 11.79
CA GLU A 73 6.05 0.37 12.21
C GLU A 73 5.36 -0.79 11.48
N LEU A 74 4.03 -0.77 11.38
CA LEU A 74 3.27 -1.80 10.66
C LEU A 74 3.64 -1.88 9.18
N PHE A 75 3.93 -0.73 8.54
CA PHE A 75 4.40 -0.69 7.17
C PHE A 75 5.82 -1.24 7.03
N GLU A 76 6.77 -0.80 7.87
CA GLU A 76 8.17 -1.26 7.85
C GLU A 76 8.28 -2.76 8.11
N THR A 77 7.47 -3.28 9.02
CA THR A 77 7.40 -4.72 9.34
C THR A 77 6.58 -5.53 8.35
N SER A 78 6.07 -4.91 7.28
CA SER A 78 5.24 -5.57 6.25
C SER A 78 3.97 -6.26 6.80
N ARG A 79 3.43 -5.77 7.92
CA ARG A 79 2.19 -6.27 8.55
C ARG A 79 0.96 -5.64 7.90
N PHE A 80 0.78 -5.88 6.60
CA PHE A 80 -0.24 -5.22 5.77
C PHE A 80 -1.69 -5.51 6.22
N GLU A 81 -1.98 -6.70 6.76
CA GLU A 81 -3.31 -7.02 7.27
C GLU A 81 -3.70 -6.15 8.49
N GLU A 82 -2.75 -5.89 9.36
CA GLU A 82 -2.96 -5.09 10.57
C GLU A 82 -3.06 -3.61 10.21
N LEU A 83 -2.17 -3.16 9.32
CA LEU A 83 -2.23 -1.82 8.75
C LEU A 83 -3.59 -1.56 8.07
N ALA A 84 -4.14 -2.51 7.32
CA ALA A 84 -5.47 -2.37 6.73
C ALA A 84 -6.57 -2.26 7.79
N ARG A 85 -6.45 -2.93 8.94
CA ARG A 85 -7.43 -2.80 10.03
C ARG A 85 -7.35 -1.42 10.66
N GLU A 86 -6.14 -0.93 10.92
CA GLU A 86 -5.90 0.41 11.48
C GLU A 86 -6.41 1.53 10.57
N MET A 87 -6.26 1.37 9.24
CA MET A 87 -6.77 2.33 8.26
C MET A 87 -8.29 2.28 8.10
N LYS A 88 -8.92 1.11 8.33
CA LYS A 88 -10.38 0.95 8.26
C LYS A 88 -11.10 1.57 9.47
N THR A 89 -10.46 1.54 10.63
CA THR A 89 -11.00 2.09 11.87
C THR A 89 -9.98 3.02 12.51
N PRO A 90 -9.71 4.19 11.88
CA PRO A 90 -8.77 5.15 12.44
C PRO A 90 -9.29 5.72 13.77
N PRO A 91 -8.41 6.29 14.61
CA PRO A 91 -8.79 6.92 15.86
C PRO A 91 -9.92 7.94 15.66
N ALA A 92 -10.89 7.96 16.59
CA ALA A 92 -12.00 8.91 16.55
C ALA A 92 -11.55 10.36 16.80
N GLU A 93 -10.30 10.53 17.18
CA GLU A 93 -9.61 11.78 17.42
C GLU A 93 -8.90 12.32 16.17
N LEU A 94 -8.84 11.53 15.09
CA LEU A 94 -8.21 11.94 13.83
C LEU A 94 -9.06 13.02 13.13
N PRO A 95 -8.47 14.14 12.66
CA PRO A 95 -9.15 15.15 11.85
C PRO A 95 -9.84 14.54 10.63
N SER A 96 -10.99 15.11 10.21
CA SER A 96 -11.78 14.56 9.09
C SER A 96 -11.03 14.51 7.77
N GLU A 97 -10.12 15.46 7.56
CA GLU A 97 -9.25 15.56 6.37
C GLU A 97 -8.31 14.34 6.29
N MET A 98 -7.69 13.95 7.39
CA MET A 98 -6.78 12.79 7.48
C MET A 98 -7.52 11.44 7.46
N ARG A 99 -8.81 11.41 7.82
CA ARG A 99 -9.62 10.17 7.72
C ARG A 99 -9.94 9.80 6.28
N TYR A 100 -10.14 10.80 5.43
CA TYR A 100 -10.38 10.57 4.01
C TYR A 100 -9.20 9.86 3.35
N ASP A 101 -7.98 10.26 3.71
CA ASP A 101 -6.75 9.62 3.22
C ASP A 101 -6.61 8.18 3.75
N SER A 102 -7.06 7.93 4.98
CA SER A 102 -7.08 6.60 5.61
C SER A 102 -8.02 5.62 4.91
N ASP A 103 -9.22 6.04 4.53
CA ASP A 103 -10.19 5.21 3.79
C ASP A 103 -9.67 4.86 2.38
N HIS A 104 -9.01 5.81 1.70
CA HIS A 104 -8.41 5.58 0.38
C HIS A 104 -7.17 4.66 0.46
N LEU A 105 -6.42 4.73 1.56
CA LEU A 105 -5.32 3.82 1.88
C LEU A 105 -5.81 2.39 2.12
N TYR A 106 -6.94 2.21 2.81
CA TYR A 106 -7.50 0.90 3.10
C TYR A 106 -7.71 0.06 1.84
N GLU A 107 -8.30 0.63 0.79
CA GLU A 107 -8.56 -0.08 -0.47
C GLU A 107 -7.26 -0.54 -1.14
N LYS A 108 -6.23 0.33 -1.17
CA LYS A 108 -4.92 0.00 -1.74
C LYS A 108 -4.20 -1.06 -0.92
N ILE A 109 -4.19 -0.97 0.41
CA ILE A 109 -3.50 -1.94 1.27
C ILE A 109 -4.17 -3.33 1.20
N MET A 110 -5.51 -3.39 1.14
CA MET A 110 -6.24 -4.67 1.04
C MET A 110 -5.93 -5.45 -0.25
N PHE A 111 -5.58 -4.77 -1.35
CA PHE A 111 -5.10 -5.43 -2.57
C PHE A 111 -3.78 -6.18 -2.34
N HIS A 112 -2.92 -5.67 -1.45
CA HIS A 112 -1.65 -6.30 -1.08
C HIS A 112 -1.80 -7.35 0.03
N ALA A 113 -2.72 -7.17 0.97
CA ALA A 113 -2.96 -8.11 2.07
C ALA A 113 -3.64 -9.42 1.62
N LYS A 114 -4.41 -9.41 0.53
CA LYS A 114 -5.11 -10.60 -0.01
C LYS A 114 -4.24 -11.52 -0.89
N LYS A 115 -2.94 -11.26 -1.03
CA LYS A 115 -2.00 -12.05 -1.84
C LYS A 115 -1.04 -12.85 -0.98
#